data_AF-A0A8H5YJ97-F1
#
_entry.id   AF-A0A8H5YJ97-F1
#
_cell.length_a   1.000
_cell.length_b   1.000
_cell.length_c   1.000
_cell.angle_alpha   90.00
_cell.angle_beta   90.00
_cell.angle_gamma   90.00
#
_symmetry.space_group_name_H-M   'P 1'
#
loop_
_entity.id
_entity.type
_entity.pdbx_description
1 polymer ?
#
loop_
_entity_poly.entity_id
_entity_poly.type
_entity_poly.pdbx_seq_one_letter_code
_entity_poly.pdbx_strand_id
1 'polypeptide(L)'
;MSDTGATRLTLSQPDRDPLRKDLSILMISQLGEARPKDFSFLLRPEIYHPLTPLNVPVAFRNPQKQPDPEAPIEELLASGHFRAAAIAAVQELTGSGASGGINPTDSKRIFELLYTRLACLTLIDATPLAAQEVKALEDLNDIRRYVDETTGEHLVPWELRVLNVRLQSLGFGDYRRAVMSYHDLAREARDRISKAAAQHDNSARELWKARLYDLGIQVAGALIELEDLTGAAHHLSTLRDRGDGKIALTKALLWLHLGDVESARSCARQAMENDENVEKLILALCDMADAEYETALEAWKELKESLDDEMVGVNTAVCLLYLGRIQEGRAILEGLVESGLSSHTLLFNLSTMYELCTERHKNLKLKLTERVAGLEASTAGWEKTNSDFKL
;
A
#
# COMPACT_ATOMS: atom_id res chain seq x y z
N MET A 1 -58.92 -50.47 31.64
CA MET A 1 -59.94 -50.46 30.58
C MET A 1 -60.13 -49.00 30.20
N SER A 2 -59.73 -48.46 29.07
CA SER A 2 -59.12 -48.97 27.81
C SER A 2 -58.75 -47.66 27.07
N ASP A 3 -57.49 -47.37 26.75
CA ASP A 3 -56.68 -47.87 25.64
C ASP A 3 -57.17 -47.43 24.25
N THR A 4 -56.29 -46.70 23.54
CA THR A 4 -56.17 -46.38 22.10
C THR A 4 -55.46 -45.01 21.96
N GLY A 5 -54.32 -44.81 21.31
CA GLY A 5 -53.54 -45.64 20.40
C GLY A 5 -53.04 -44.73 19.28
N ALA A 6 -51.78 -44.28 19.31
CA ALA A 6 -51.12 -43.70 18.14
C ALA A 6 -49.59 -43.86 18.22
N THR A 7 -49.10 -44.66 17.28
CA THR A 7 -47.78 -45.25 17.07
C THR A 7 -46.64 -44.23 16.93
N ARG A 8 -45.53 -44.47 17.66
CA ARG A 8 -44.21 -43.87 17.41
C ARG A 8 -43.66 -44.44 16.09
N LEU A 9 -43.43 -43.57 15.10
CA LEU A 9 -42.55 -43.84 13.96
C LEU A 9 -41.21 -43.15 14.20
N THR A 10 -40.19 -43.95 14.52
CA THR A 10 -38.79 -43.54 14.53
C THR A 10 -38.31 -43.46 13.07
N LEU A 11 -38.07 -42.25 12.57
CA LEU A 11 -37.30 -42.03 11.33
C LEU A 11 -35.82 -42.19 11.65
N SER A 12 -35.23 -43.29 11.19
CA SER A 12 -33.79 -43.48 11.07
C SER A 12 -33.22 -42.54 10.01
N GLN A 13 -32.18 -41.79 10.37
CA GLN A 13 -31.35 -41.06 9.40
C GLN A 13 -30.57 -42.09 8.55
N PRO A 14 -30.44 -41.89 7.22
CA PRO A 14 -29.62 -42.77 6.40
C PRO A 14 -28.13 -42.49 6.65
N ASP A 15 -27.38 -43.57 6.84
CA ASP A 15 -25.93 -43.60 6.98
C ASP A 15 -25.22 -42.86 5.82
N ARG A 16 -24.21 -42.07 6.17
CA ARG A 16 -23.30 -41.43 5.22
C ARG A 16 -22.37 -42.48 4.63
N ASP A 17 -22.53 -42.74 3.32
CA ASP A 17 -21.66 -43.62 2.52
C ASP A 17 -20.16 -43.27 2.68
N PRO A 18 -19.29 -44.22 3.06
CA PRO A 18 -17.83 -44.02 3.13
C PRO A 18 -17.17 -43.88 1.75
N LEU A 19 -17.85 -44.29 0.69
CA LEU A 19 -17.29 -44.45 -0.67
C LEU A 19 -16.94 -43.14 -1.40
N ARG A 20 -17.39 -41.97 -0.90
CA ARG A 20 -17.10 -40.68 -1.56
C ARG A 20 -15.70 -40.12 -1.22
N LYS A 21 -15.06 -40.59 -0.13
CA LYS A 21 -13.70 -40.19 0.25
C LYS A 21 -12.62 -40.97 -0.51
N ASP A 22 -12.89 -42.21 -0.90
CA ASP A 22 -11.90 -43.05 -1.59
C ASP A 22 -11.69 -42.64 -3.06
N LEU A 23 -12.71 -42.08 -3.72
CA LEU A 23 -12.58 -41.55 -5.09
C LEU A 23 -11.69 -40.30 -5.19
N SER A 24 -11.63 -39.47 -4.14
CA SER A 24 -10.68 -38.34 -4.09
C SER A 24 -9.23 -38.77 -3.86
N ILE A 25 -9.01 -39.92 -3.21
CA ILE A 25 -7.68 -40.46 -2.92
C ILE A 25 -7.13 -41.24 -4.13
N LEU A 26 -7.99 -41.90 -4.90
CA LEU A 26 -7.60 -42.69 -6.09
C LEU A 26 -7.27 -41.84 -7.33
N MET A 27 -7.68 -40.57 -7.40
CA MET A 27 -7.28 -39.66 -8.48
C MET A 27 -5.91 -38.99 -8.28
N ILE A 28 -5.26 -39.17 -7.12
CA ILE A 28 -3.94 -38.57 -6.83
C ILE A 28 -2.78 -39.47 -7.29
N SER A 29 -3.05 -40.73 -7.65
CA SER A 29 -2.03 -41.74 -7.96
C SER A 29 -1.62 -41.85 -9.44
N GLN A 30 -1.57 -40.74 -10.18
CA GLN A 30 -0.89 -40.66 -11.50
C GLN A 30 -0.20 -39.30 -11.74
N LEU A 31 0.42 -38.71 -10.73
CA LEU A 31 1.35 -37.59 -10.95
C LEU A 31 2.73 -38.15 -11.24
N GLY A 32 3.20 -37.95 -12.48
CA GLY A 32 4.63 -38.03 -12.78
C GLY A 32 5.42 -37.08 -11.87
N GLU A 33 6.73 -37.26 -11.79
CA GLU A 33 7.63 -36.40 -10.99
C GLU A 33 7.22 -34.92 -11.10
N ALA A 34 6.99 -34.28 -9.95
CA ALA A 34 6.57 -32.88 -9.88
C ALA A 34 7.60 -32.03 -10.63
N ARG A 35 7.24 -31.56 -11.83
CA ARG A 35 8.13 -30.75 -12.65
C ARG A 35 8.11 -29.32 -12.13
N PRO A 36 9.27 -28.63 -12.06
CA PRO A 36 9.31 -27.21 -11.75
C PRO A 36 8.39 -26.44 -12.70
N LYS A 37 7.58 -25.53 -12.15
CA LYS A 37 6.69 -24.67 -12.93
C LYS A 37 7.53 -23.71 -13.77
N ASP A 38 7.15 -23.51 -15.03
CA ASP A 38 7.84 -22.63 -15.97
C ASP A 38 7.16 -21.26 -16.02
N PHE A 39 7.93 -20.20 -15.73
CA PHE A 39 7.51 -18.80 -15.77
C PHE A 39 8.17 -18.00 -16.90
N SER A 40 8.66 -18.68 -17.95
CA SER A 40 9.27 -18.06 -19.14
C SER A 40 8.41 -16.96 -19.79
N PHE A 41 7.09 -17.02 -19.65
CA PHE A 41 6.19 -15.98 -20.13
C PHE A 41 6.42 -14.62 -19.44
N LEU A 42 6.86 -14.58 -18.18
CA LEU A 42 7.18 -13.35 -17.45
C LEU A 42 8.52 -12.76 -17.87
N LEU A 43 9.42 -13.53 -18.47
CA LEU A 43 10.77 -13.06 -18.84
C LEU A 43 10.79 -12.30 -20.17
N ARG A 44 9.62 -12.10 -20.78
CA ARG A 44 9.46 -11.48 -22.09
C ARG A 44 9.61 -9.95 -22.00
N PRO A 45 10.55 -9.33 -22.74
CA PRO A 45 10.75 -7.88 -22.69
C PRO A 45 9.50 -7.07 -23.03
N GLU A 46 8.59 -7.62 -23.86
CA GLU A 46 7.38 -6.93 -24.32
C GLU A 46 6.37 -6.65 -23.21
N ILE A 47 6.53 -7.27 -22.04
CA ILE A 47 5.70 -6.99 -20.86
C ILE A 47 6.05 -5.62 -20.27
N TYR A 48 7.33 -5.25 -20.30
CA TYR A 48 7.88 -4.18 -19.46
C TYR A 48 8.03 -2.88 -20.24
N HIS A 49 7.51 -1.79 -19.66
CA HIS A 49 7.50 -0.48 -20.30
C HIS A 49 8.79 0.29 -19.97
N PRO A 50 9.43 0.94 -20.96
CA PRO A 50 10.62 1.76 -20.70
C PRO A 50 10.26 3.01 -19.90
N LEU A 51 11.11 3.36 -18.93
CA LEU A 51 10.91 4.52 -18.07
C LEU A 51 11.54 5.77 -18.69
N THR A 52 10.70 6.65 -19.25
CA THR A 52 11.18 7.91 -19.82
C THR A 52 11.53 8.91 -18.70
N PRO A 53 12.58 9.73 -18.86
CA PRO A 53 12.95 10.75 -17.87
C PRO A 53 12.10 12.03 -17.98
N LEU A 54 11.10 12.07 -18.87
CA LEU A 54 10.35 13.30 -19.20
C LEU A 54 9.61 13.89 -17.99
N ASN A 55 9.12 13.03 -17.09
CA ASN A 55 8.41 13.43 -15.88
C ASN A 55 9.33 13.80 -14.70
N VAL A 56 10.65 13.77 -14.88
CA VAL A 56 11.65 14.08 -13.84
C VAL A 56 12.26 15.45 -14.11
N PRO A 57 12.34 16.38 -13.13
CA PRO A 57 13.00 17.66 -13.32
C PRO A 57 14.47 17.49 -13.72
N VAL A 58 15.00 18.44 -14.51
CA VAL A 58 16.37 18.38 -15.04
C VAL A 58 17.42 18.27 -13.92
N ALA A 59 17.18 18.88 -12.76
CA ALA A 59 18.08 18.85 -11.61
C ALA A 59 18.41 17.42 -11.13
N PHE A 60 17.45 16.50 -11.17
CA PHE A 60 17.66 15.10 -10.77
C PHE A 60 18.39 14.29 -11.85
N ARG A 61 18.48 14.79 -13.08
CA ARG A 61 19.17 14.10 -14.19
C ARG A 61 20.69 14.31 -14.18
N ASN A 62 21.24 14.94 -13.14
CA ASN A 62 22.67 15.18 -13.02
C ASN A 62 23.45 13.86 -12.88
N PRO A 63 24.34 13.51 -13.83
CA PRO A 63 25.09 12.26 -13.79
C PRO A 63 25.93 12.05 -12.53
N GLN A 64 26.39 13.12 -11.87
CA GLN A 64 27.23 13.02 -10.68
C GLN A 64 26.49 12.50 -9.44
N LYS A 65 25.15 12.57 -9.45
CA LYS A 65 24.29 12.13 -8.34
C LYS A 65 23.48 10.88 -8.66
N GLN A 66 23.54 10.41 -9.91
CA GLN A 66 22.88 9.19 -10.31
C GLN A 66 23.68 7.99 -9.75
N PRO A 67 22.99 6.92 -9.34
CA PRO A 67 23.67 5.71 -8.91
C PRO A 67 24.43 5.07 -10.07
N ASP A 68 25.42 4.23 -9.74
CA ASP A 68 26.12 3.41 -10.74
C ASP A 68 25.08 2.55 -11.50
N PRO A 69 25.11 2.53 -12.85
CA PRO A 69 24.25 1.66 -13.64
C PRO A 69 24.34 0.17 -13.27
N GLU A 70 25.47 -0.28 -12.71
CA GLU A 70 25.68 -1.66 -12.28
C GLU A 70 25.48 -1.86 -10.76
N ALA A 71 24.91 -0.87 -10.05
CA ALA A 71 24.63 -0.98 -8.62
C ALA A 71 23.62 -2.12 -8.34
N PRO A 72 23.85 -2.94 -7.29
CA PRO A 72 22.90 -3.97 -6.87
C PRO A 72 21.53 -3.39 -6.54
N ILE A 73 20.47 -4.13 -6.87
CA ILE A 73 19.08 -3.73 -6.61
C ILE A 73 18.87 -3.40 -5.13
N GLU A 74 19.46 -4.18 -4.23
CA GLU A 74 19.34 -4.00 -2.78
C GLU A 74 19.94 -2.65 -2.33
N GLU A 75 21.05 -2.23 -2.93
CA GLU A 75 21.68 -0.93 -2.66
C GLU A 75 20.84 0.23 -3.20
N LEU A 76 20.29 0.07 -4.41
CA LEU A 76 19.40 1.05 -5.02
C LEU A 76 18.13 1.26 -4.19
N LEU A 77 17.55 0.18 -3.64
CA LEU A 77 16.40 0.25 -2.75
C LEU A 77 16.75 0.90 -1.42
N ALA A 78 17.89 0.55 -0.81
CA ALA A 78 18.34 1.12 0.46
C ALA A 78 18.62 2.63 0.36
N SER A 79 19.08 3.09 -0.80
CA SER A 79 19.33 4.50 -1.09
C SER A 79 18.12 5.24 -1.69
N GLY A 80 16.99 4.58 -1.91
CA GLY A 80 15.77 5.19 -2.45
C GLY A 80 15.83 5.58 -3.93
N HIS A 81 16.71 4.95 -4.71
CA HIS A 81 16.78 5.11 -6.17
C HIS A 81 15.79 4.18 -6.87
N PHE A 82 14.50 4.35 -6.59
CA PHE A 82 13.45 3.44 -7.05
C PHE A 82 13.36 3.31 -8.57
N ARG A 83 13.59 4.39 -9.34
CA ARG A 83 13.63 4.30 -10.81
C ARG A 83 14.74 3.39 -11.30
N ALA A 84 15.96 3.53 -10.76
CA ALA A 84 17.09 2.70 -11.13
C ALA A 84 16.85 1.24 -10.73
N ALA A 85 16.33 1.00 -9.52
CA ALA A 85 15.94 -0.34 -9.06
C ALA A 85 14.90 -0.99 -9.98
N ALA A 86 13.89 -0.22 -10.44
CA ALA A 86 12.90 -0.71 -11.39
C ALA A 86 13.50 -1.08 -12.75
N ILE A 87 14.51 -0.35 -13.22
CA ILE A 87 15.21 -0.65 -14.49
C ILE A 87 16.07 -1.91 -14.32
N ALA A 88 16.87 -1.97 -13.25
CA ALA A 88 17.72 -3.12 -12.94
C ALA A 88 16.91 -4.41 -12.79
N ALA A 89 15.74 -4.35 -12.13
CA ALA A 89 14.86 -5.51 -11.98
C ALA A 89 14.40 -6.07 -13.34
N VAL A 90 14.05 -5.21 -14.30
CA VAL A 90 13.66 -5.63 -15.65
C VAL A 90 14.85 -6.16 -16.44
N GLN A 91 16.02 -5.54 -16.30
CA GLN A 91 17.24 -5.98 -16.96
C GLN A 91 17.62 -7.40 -16.53
N GLU A 92 17.48 -7.72 -15.25
CA GLU A 92 17.69 -9.07 -14.72
C GLU A 92 16.59 -10.04 -15.20
N LEU A 93 15.31 -9.66 -15.11
CA LEU A 93 14.18 -10.48 -15.59
C LEU A 93 14.29 -10.86 -17.06
N THR A 94 14.74 -9.94 -17.91
CA THR A 94 14.82 -10.12 -19.36
C THR A 94 16.18 -10.61 -19.85
N GLY A 95 17.16 -10.72 -18.96
CA GLY A 95 18.54 -11.05 -19.30
C GLY A 95 19.26 -10.00 -20.17
N SER A 96 18.78 -8.76 -20.16
CA SER A 96 19.40 -7.64 -20.89
C SER A 96 20.48 -6.91 -20.09
N GLY A 97 20.61 -7.20 -18.79
CA GLY A 97 21.66 -6.68 -17.91
C GLY A 97 22.94 -7.53 -17.87
N ALA A 98 23.94 -7.08 -17.10
CA ALA A 98 25.24 -7.72 -16.97
C ALA A 98 25.20 -9.12 -16.31
N SER A 99 24.20 -9.38 -15.47
CA SER A 99 24.03 -10.63 -14.71
C SER A 99 23.55 -11.82 -15.54
N GLY A 100 23.19 -11.62 -16.81
CA GLY A 100 22.61 -12.66 -17.68
C GLY A 100 21.14 -12.95 -17.37
N GLY A 101 20.55 -13.90 -18.11
CA GLY A 101 19.14 -14.28 -17.96
C GLY A 101 18.87 -15.21 -16.78
N ILE A 102 17.69 -15.07 -16.17
CA ILE A 102 17.23 -15.90 -15.05
C ILE A 102 16.69 -17.24 -15.56
N ASN A 103 16.87 -18.29 -14.77
CA ASN A 103 16.26 -19.58 -15.04
C ASN A 103 14.71 -19.47 -14.97
N PRO A 104 13.98 -19.82 -16.05
CA PRO A 104 12.51 -19.75 -16.07
C PRO A 104 11.80 -20.55 -14.97
N THR A 105 12.48 -21.52 -14.34
CA THR A 105 11.93 -22.32 -13.24
C THR A 105 12.24 -21.76 -11.86
N ASP A 106 13.03 -20.69 -11.74
CA ASP A 106 13.31 -20.03 -10.45
C ASP A 106 12.19 -19.06 -10.09
N SER A 107 11.05 -19.61 -9.68
CA SER A 107 9.86 -18.82 -9.35
C SER A 107 10.13 -17.78 -8.26
N LYS A 108 10.99 -18.10 -7.29
CA LYS A 108 11.28 -17.22 -6.16
C LYS A 108 11.95 -15.94 -6.65
N ARG A 109 13.05 -16.06 -7.41
CA ARG A 109 13.76 -14.88 -7.91
C ARG A 109 12.91 -14.07 -8.90
N ILE A 110 12.15 -14.75 -9.77
CA ILE A 110 11.27 -14.09 -10.74
C ILE A 110 10.22 -13.23 -10.02
N PHE A 111 9.55 -13.76 -9.00
CA PHE A 111 8.52 -13.00 -8.29
C PHE A 111 9.10 -11.91 -7.37
N GLU A 112 10.29 -12.11 -6.81
CA GLU A 112 11.01 -11.07 -6.07
C GLU A 112 11.31 -9.86 -6.96
N LEU A 113 11.86 -10.09 -8.16
CA LEU A 113 12.16 -9.01 -9.11
C LEU A 113 10.91 -8.34 -9.66
N LEU A 114 9.87 -9.13 -9.95
CA LEU A 114 8.59 -8.58 -10.39
C LEU A 114 7.95 -7.72 -9.31
N TYR A 115 7.99 -8.16 -8.05
CA TYR A 115 7.53 -7.34 -6.92
C TYR A 115 8.34 -6.04 -6.81
N THR A 116 9.67 -6.11 -6.85
CA THR A 116 10.54 -4.93 -6.83
C THR A 116 10.20 -3.96 -7.97
N ARG A 117 10.04 -4.47 -9.19
CA ARG A 117 9.64 -3.67 -10.36
C ARG A 117 8.33 -2.95 -10.11
N LEU A 118 7.27 -3.68 -9.78
CA LEU A 118 5.94 -3.12 -9.60
C LEU A 118 5.86 -2.15 -8.41
N ALA A 119 6.50 -2.48 -7.29
CA ALA A 119 6.55 -1.62 -6.12
C ALA A 119 7.31 -0.32 -6.43
N CYS A 120 8.47 -0.40 -7.07
CA CYS A 120 9.23 0.78 -7.46
C CYS A 120 8.45 1.68 -8.43
N LEU A 121 7.71 1.10 -9.39
CA LEU A 121 6.82 1.87 -10.26
C LEU A 121 5.75 2.63 -9.48
N THR A 122 5.15 2.03 -8.44
CA THR A 122 4.19 2.75 -7.59
C THR A 122 4.85 3.87 -6.79
N LEU A 123 6.09 3.68 -6.32
CA LEU A 123 6.83 4.67 -5.54
C LEU A 123 7.28 5.89 -6.35
N ILE A 124 7.47 5.75 -7.67
CA ILE A 124 7.83 6.86 -8.57
C ILE A 124 6.61 7.44 -9.32
N ASP A 125 5.39 7.18 -8.83
CA ASP A 125 4.13 7.63 -9.42
C ASP A 125 3.91 7.15 -10.89
N ALA A 126 4.44 5.98 -11.22
CA ALA A 126 4.23 5.28 -12.49
C ALA A 126 3.20 4.15 -12.37
N THR A 127 2.20 4.33 -11.51
CA THR A 127 1.12 3.35 -11.25
C THR A 127 0.41 2.85 -12.52
N PRO A 128 0.12 3.68 -13.54
CA PRO A 128 -0.49 3.19 -14.79
C PRO A 128 0.37 2.15 -15.51
N LEU A 129 1.70 2.29 -15.49
CA LEU A 129 2.61 1.29 -16.07
C LEU A 129 2.60 0.01 -15.23
N ALA A 130 2.67 0.15 -13.90
CA ALA A 130 2.60 -1.00 -12.99
C ALA A 130 1.32 -1.83 -13.22
N ALA A 131 0.18 -1.17 -13.40
CA ALA A 131 -1.09 -1.84 -13.66
C ALA A 131 -1.17 -2.50 -15.04
N GLN A 132 -0.44 -2.01 -16.04
CA GLN A 132 -0.32 -2.68 -17.34
C GLN A 132 0.59 -3.90 -17.25
N GLU A 133 1.74 -3.77 -16.58
CA GLU A 133 2.72 -4.85 -16.43
C GLU A 133 2.18 -6.01 -15.58
N VAL A 134 1.44 -5.71 -14.50
CA VAL A 134 0.91 -6.74 -13.59
C VAL A 134 -0.09 -7.69 -14.25
N LYS A 135 -0.72 -7.28 -15.37
CA LYS A 135 -1.62 -8.15 -16.16
C LYS A 135 -0.94 -9.42 -16.65
N ALA A 136 0.38 -9.42 -16.79
CA ALA A 136 1.13 -10.61 -17.17
C ALA A 136 0.94 -11.75 -16.15
N LEU A 137 0.60 -11.46 -14.89
CA LEU A 137 0.28 -12.49 -13.89
C LEU A 137 -1.05 -13.22 -14.13
N GLU A 138 -1.90 -12.71 -15.02
CA GLU A 138 -3.20 -13.32 -15.34
C GLU A 138 -4.03 -13.61 -14.07
N ASP A 139 -4.53 -14.83 -13.89
CA ASP A 139 -5.30 -15.26 -12.72
C ASP A 139 -4.42 -15.95 -11.68
N LEU A 140 -4.10 -15.24 -10.60
CA LEU A 140 -3.34 -15.77 -9.47
C LEU A 140 -4.06 -16.89 -8.70
N ASN A 141 -5.37 -17.08 -8.92
CA ASN A 141 -6.12 -18.17 -8.28
C ASN A 141 -5.96 -19.50 -9.02
N ASP A 142 -5.27 -19.54 -10.16
CA ASP A 142 -5.00 -20.80 -10.86
C ASP A 142 -4.00 -21.66 -10.07
N ILE A 143 -4.56 -22.58 -9.28
CA ILE A 143 -3.84 -23.55 -8.47
C ILE A 143 -2.83 -24.34 -9.31
N ARG A 144 -3.13 -24.64 -10.59
CA ARG A 144 -2.23 -25.42 -11.43
C ARG A 144 -0.97 -24.67 -11.81
N ARG A 145 -1.03 -23.34 -11.85
CA ARG A 145 0.08 -22.46 -12.25
C ARG A 145 0.87 -21.96 -11.05
N TYR A 146 0.17 -21.56 -10.00
CA TYR A 146 0.77 -20.80 -8.89
C TYR A 146 0.89 -21.55 -7.58
N VAL A 147 0.40 -22.78 -7.48
CA VAL A 147 0.58 -23.61 -6.29
C VAL A 147 1.56 -24.74 -6.59
N ASP A 148 2.53 -24.90 -5.69
CA ASP A 148 3.46 -26.01 -5.71
C ASP A 148 2.72 -27.30 -5.34
N GLU A 149 2.79 -28.30 -6.21
CA GLU A 149 2.11 -29.59 -6.04
C GLU A 149 2.68 -30.41 -4.87
N THR A 150 3.93 -30.15 -4.47
CA THR A 150 4.60 -30.90 -3.40
C THR A 150 4.30 -30.32 -2.02
N THR A 151 4.36 -29.00 -1.88
CA THR A 151 4.15 -28.31 -0.60
C THR A 151 2.71 -27.82 -0.41
N GLY A 152 1.95 -27.68 -1.50
CA GLY A 152 0.62 -27.04 -1.48
C GLY A 152 0.70 -25.54 -1.20
N GLU A 153 1.89 -24.92 -1.30
CA GLU A 153 2.09 -23.51 -1.05
C GLU A 153 2.00 -22.67 -2.31
N HIS A 154 1.57 -21.41 -2.12
CA HIS A 154 1.47 -20.46 -3.20
C HIS A 154 2.88 -19.93 -3.55
N LEU A 155 3.30 -20.11 -4.79
CA LEU A 155 4.63 -19.72 -5.30
C LEU A 155 4.80 -18.19 -5.34
N VAL A 156 3.72 -17.45 -5.57
CA VAL A 156 3.74 -15.97 -5.55
C VAL A 156 3.74 -15.45 -4.10
N PRO A 157 4.70 -14.59 -3.72
CA PRO A 157 4.74 -13.94 -2.41
C PRO A 157 3.42 -13.24 -2.06
N TRP A 158 3.09 -13.21 -0.76
CA TRP A 158 1.84 -12.62 -0.28
C TRP A 158 1.71 -11.14 -0.67
N GLU A 159 2.81 -10.42 -0.57
CA GLU A 159 2.94 -8.99 -0.77
C GLU A 159 2.70 -8.65 -2.25
N LEU A 160 3.19 -9.50 -3.17
CA LEU A 160 2.90 -9.39 -4.60
C LEU A 160 1.44 -9.72 -4.92
N ARG A 161 0.82 -10.69 -4.22
CA ARG A 161 -0.62 -10.99 -4.40
C ARG A 161 -1.50 -9.81 -3.98
N VAL A 162 -1.20 -9.17 -2.84
CA VAL A 162 -1.91 -7.97 -2.38
C VAL A 162 -1.69 -6.81 -3.35
N LEU A 163 -0.45 -6.58 -3.78
CA LEU A 163 -0.11 -5.54 -4.77
C LEU A 163 -0.84 -5.76 -6.10
N ASN A 164 -0.95 -7.01 -6.57
CA ASN A 164 -1.70 -7.34 -7.78
C ASN A 164 -3.17 -6.90 -7.68
N VAL A 165 -3.85 -7.18 -6.57
CA VAL A 165 -5.24 -6.74 -6.37
C VAL A 165 -5.35 -5.21 -6.42
N ARG A 166 -4.44 -4.48 -5.74
CA ARG A 166 -4.43 -3.02 -5.73
C ARG A 166 -4.16 -2.43 -7.12
N LEU A 167 -3.19 -2.97 -7.86
CA LEU A 167 -2.85 -2.49 -9.20
C LEU A 167 -3.95 -2.77 -10.22
N GLN A 168 -4.60 -3.94 -10.15
CA GLN A 168 -5.76 -4.25 -10.99
C GLN A 168 -6.93 -3.30 -10.70
N SER A 169 -7.16 -2.95 -9.43
CA SER A 169 -8.21 -2.01 -9.06
C SER A 169 -7.93 -0.60 -9.57
N LEU A 170 -6.73 -0.08 -9.31
CA LEU A 170 -6.34 1.30 -9.66
C LEU A 170 -6.23 1.50 -11.19
N GLY A 171 -5.68 0.52 -11.91
CA GLY A 171 -5.45 0.65 -13.35
C GLY A 171 -6.69 0.50 -14.21
N PHE A 172 -7.71 -0.22 -13.73
CA PHE A 172 -8.90 -0.56 -14.53
C PHE A 172 -10.22 -0.12 -13.88
N GLY A 173 -10.17 0.51 -12.70
CA GLY A 173 -11.36 0.94 -11.96
C GLY A 173 -12.25 -0.20 -11.48
N ASP A 174 -11.77 -1.44 -11.45
CA ASP A 174 -12.56 -2.61 -11.02
C ASP A 174 -12.43 -2.83 -9.51
N TYR A 175 -12.85 -1.83 -8.73
CA TYR A 175 -12.79 -1.88 -7.26
C TYR A 175 -13.75 -2.91 -6.66
N ARG A 176 -14.84 -3.25 -7.36
CA ARG A 176 -15.76 -4.33 -6.93
C ARG A 176 -15.06 -5.68 -6.92
N ARG A 177 -14.30 -5.98 -7.98
CA ARG A 177 -13.46 -7.18 -8.02
C ARG A 177 -12.39 -7.15 -6.94
N ALA A 178 -11.81 -5.98 -6.67
CA ALA A 178 -10.80 -5.83 -5.62
C ALA A 178 -11.35 -6.24 -4.23
N VAL A 179 -12.56 -5.79 -3.87
CA VAL A 179 -13.22 -6.20 -2.62
C VAL A 179 -13.38 -7.72 -2.56
N MET A 180 -13.83 -8.36 -3.65
CA MET A 180 -13.95 -9.82 -3.72
C MET A 180 -12.60 -10.51 -3.54
N SER A 181 -11.57 -10.08 -4.27
CA SER A 181 -10.23 -10.65 -4.19
C SER A 181 -9.58 -10.49 -2.81
N TYR A 182 -9.78 -9.36 -2.14
CA TYR A 182 -9.33 -9.18 -0.76
C TYR A 182 -10.07 -10.10 0.22
N HIS A 183 -11.36 -10.36 0.00
CA HIS A 183 -12.11 -11.33 0.80
C HIS A 183 -11.66 -12.78 0.58
N ASP A 184 -11.25 -13.14 -0.64
CA ASP A 184 -10.68 -14.45 -0.94
C ASP A 184 -9.31 -14.62 -0.26
N LEU A 185 -8.43 -13.61 -0.34
CA LEU A 185 -7.17 -13.59 0.43
C LEU A 185 -7.42 -13.63 1.94
N ALA A 186 -8.45 -12.96 2.44
CA ALA A 186 -8.82 -12.99 3.85
C ALA A 186 -9.35 -14.37 4.27
N ARG A 187 -9.99 -15.13 3.37
CA ARG A 187 -10.39 -16.51 3.63
C ARG A 187 -9.17 -17.42 3.75
N GLU A 188 -8.20 -17.28 2.84
CA GLU A 188 -6.91 -17.98 2.93
C GLU A 188 -6.19 -17.66 4.24
N ALA A 189 -6.09 -16.37 4.61
CA ALA A 189 -5.44 -15.97 5.85
C ALA A 189 -6.11 -16.60 7.09
N ARG A 190 -7.44 -16.67 7.15
CA ARG A 190 -8.17 -17.34 8.25
C ARG A 190 -7.91 -18.85 8.30
N ASP A 191 -7.85 -19.51 7.15
CA ASP A 191 -7.48 -20.93 7.07
C ASP A 191 -6.04 -21.16 7.56
N ARG A 192 -5.09 -20.32 7.14
CA ARG A 192 -3.68 -20.37 7.58
C ARG A 192 -3.53 -20.08 9.08
N ILE A 193 -4.29 -19.15 9.65
CA ILE A 193 -4.35 -18.93 11.12
C ILE A 193 -4.81 -20.20 11.83
N SER A 194 -5.83 -20.87 11.29
CA SER A 194 -6.41 -22.08 11.90
C SER A 194 -5.43 -23.26 11.82
N LYS A 195 -4.74 -23.42 10.69
CA LYS A 195 -3.67 -24.40 10.50
C LYS A 195 -2.48 -24.16 11.44
N ALA A 196 -2.00 -22.91 11.51
CA ALA A 196 -0.90 -22.53 12.41
C ALA A 196 -1.27 -22.78 13.88
N ALA A 197 -2.51 -22.48 14.27
CA ALA A 197 -3.00 -22.77 15.62
C ALA A 197 -3.04 -24.29 15.92
N ALA A 198 -3.45 -25.11 14.96
CA ALA A 198 -3.44 -26.57 15.10
C ALA A 198 -2.02 -27.16 15.16
N GLN A 199 -1.05 -26.51 14.52
CA GLN A 199 0.37 -26.88 14.54
C GLN A 199 1.15 -26.26 15.70
N HIS A 200 0.49 -25.47 16.57
CA HIS A 200 1.12 -24.70 17.65
C HIS A 200 2.24 -23.74 17.18
N ASP A 201 2.20 -23.31 15.93
CA ASP A 201 3.12 -22.28 15.40
C ASP A 201 2.55 -20.89 15.69
N ASN A 202 2.95 -20.35 16.84
CA ASN A 202 2.52 -19.01 17.25
C ASN A 202 3.07 -17.91 16.35
N SER A 203 4.25 -18.11 15.74
CA SER A 203 4.89 -17.09 14.90
C SER A 203 4.12 -16.90 13.58
N ALA A 204 3.83 -18.01 12.89
CA ALA A 204 2.99 -17.98 11.69
C ALA A 204 1.58 -17.49 12.01
N ARG A 205 1.03 -17.88 13.17
CA ARG A 205 -0.31 -17.43 13.60
C ARG A 205 -0.39 -15.90 13.73
N GLU A 206 0.58 -15.27 14.38
CA GLU A 206 0.59 -13.81 14.53
C GLU A 206 0.87 -13.10 13.20
N LEU A 207 1.74 -13.65 12.34
CA LEU A 207 1.96 -13.14 10.99
C LEU A 207 0.65 -13.13 10.17
N TRP A 208 -0.10 -14.23 10.17
CA TRP A 208 -1.35 -14.30 9.40
C TRP A 208 -2.46 -13.43 9.98
N LYS A 209 -2.47 -13.20 11.31
CA LYS A 209 -3.35 -12.19 11.92
C LYS A 209 -2.98 -10.76 11.52
N ALA A 210 -1.70 -10.45 11.40
CA ALA A 210 -1.22 -9.18 10.85
C ALA A 210 -1.73 -8.99 9.42
N ARG A 211 -1.48 -9.97 8.55
CA ARG A 211 -1.96 -9.95 7.16
C ARG A 211 -3.48 -9.80 7.04
N LEU A 212 -4.24 -10.53 7.86
CA LEU A 212 -5.71 -10.44 7.86
C LEU A 212 -6.21 -9.05 8.27
N TYR A 213 -5.52 -8.42 9.21
CA TYR A 213 -5.84 -7.07 9.65
C TYR A 213 -5.53 -6.03 8.56
N ASP A 214 -4.36 -6.13 7.92
CA ASP A 214 -3.97 -5.24 6.82
C ASP A 214 -4.96 -5.36 5.65
N LEU A 215 -5.43 -6.58 5.34
CA LEU A 215 -6.50 -6.79 4.36
C LEU A 215 -7.81 -6.09 4.73
N GLY A 216 -8.15 -5.98 6.02
CA GLY A 216 -9.31 -5.21 6.47
C GLY A 216 -9.18 -3.72 6.11
N ILE A 217 -7.98 -3.16 6.27
CA ILE A 217 -7.68 -1.78 5.86
C ILE A 217 -7.76 -1.65 4.33
N GLN A 218 -7.25 -2.64 3.58
CA GLN A 218 -7.34 -2.63 2.11
C GLN A 218 -8.78 -2.73 1.60
N VAL A 219 -9.65 -3.50 2.26
CA VAL A 219 -11.10 -3.56 1.95
C VAL A 219 -11.75 -2.21 2.20
N ALA A 220 -11.48 -1.55 3.33
CA ALA A 220 -11.97 -0.20 3.58
C ALA A 220 -11.50 0.78 2.49
N GLY A 221 -10.23 0.70 2.08
CA GLY A 221 -9.70 1.48 0.96
C GLY A 221 -10.45 1.23 -0.35
N ALA A 222 -10.72 -0.03 -0.70
CA ALA A 222 -11.49 -0.36 -1.90
C ALA A 222 -12.95 0.11 -1.85
N LEU A 223 -13.58 0.13 -0.66
CA LEU A 223 -14.92 0.68 -0.47
C LEU A 223 -14.95 2.20 -0.64
N ILE A 224 -13.91 2.91 -0.21
CA ILE A 224 -13.75 4.36 -0.44
C ILE A 224 -13.68 4.66 -1.93
N GLU A 225 -12.88 3.88 -2.68
CA GLU A 225 -12.76 4.03 -4.14
C GLU A 225 -14.06 3.68 -4.89
N LEU A 226 -14.97 2.91 -4.27
CA LEU A 226 -16.32 2.65 -4.74
C LEU A 226 -17.34 3.72 -4.36
N GLU A 227 -16.90 4.78 -3.67
CA GLU A 227 -17.74 5.82 -3.07
C GLU A 227 -18.73 5.29 -2.01
N ASP A 228 -18.55 4.05 -1.52
CA ASP A 228 -19.31 3.48 -0.40
C ASP A 228 -18.63 3.83 0.93
N LEU A 229 -18.63 5.13 1.24
CA LEU A 229 -17.95 5.69 2.41
C LEU A 229 -18.61 5.22 3.72
N THR A 230 -19.93 5.07 3.75
CA THR A 230 -20.66 4.51 4.90
C THR A 230 -20.31 3.05 5.14
N GLY A 231 -20.22 2.24 4.07
CA GLY A 231 -19.76 0.86 4.14
C GLY A 231 -18.31 0.76 4.63
N ALA A 232 -17.43 1.64 4.15
CA ALA A 232 -16.05 1.73 4.61
C ALA A 232 -15.97 2.06 6.12
N ALA A 233 -16.74 3.05 6.59
CA ALA A 233 -16.78 3.43 7.99
C ALA A 233 -17.32 2.31 8.89
N HIS A 234 -18.40 1.66 8.46
CA HIS A 234 -18.93 0.48 9.16
C HIS A 234 -17.89 -0.65 9.18
N HIS A 235 -17.21 -0.93 8.07
CA HIS A 235 -16.17 -1.96 8.00
C HIS A 235 -15.03 -1.68 8.97
N LEU A 236 -14.48 -0.45 8.96
CA LEU A 236 -13.45 -0.02 9.91
C LEU A 236 -13.93 -0.13 11.36
N SER A 237 -15.21 0.11 11.65
CA SER A 237 -15.77 -0.05 13.00
C SER A 237 -15.65 -1.47 13.54
N THR A 238 -15.66 -2.48 12.65
CA THR A 238 -15.51 -3.89 13.02
C THR A 238 -14.07 -4.34 13.25
N LEU A 239 -13.09 -3.55 12.81
CA LEU A 239 -11.67 -3.84 13.03
C LEU A 239 -11.29 -3.48 14.47
N ARG A 240 -10.56 -4.38 15.12
CA ARG A 240 -10.03 -4.15 16.47
C ARG A 240 -8.87 -3.18 16.42
N ASP A 241 -8.87 -2.19 17.30
CA ASP A 241 -7.69 -1.36 17.51
C ASP A 241 -6.57 -2.22 18.10
N ARG A 242 -5.34 -1.99 17.65
CA ARG A 242 -4.13 -2.64 18.17
C ARG A 242 -3.51 -1.86 19.32
N GLY A 243 -4.12 -0.73 19.70
CA GLY A 243 -3.62 0.18 20.73
C GLY A 243 -2.58 1.16 20.18
N ASP A 244 -2.44 1.26 18.86
CA ASP A 244 -1.53 2.21 18.19
C ASP A 244 -2.27 3.44 17.65
N GLY A 245 -3.57 3.58 17.93
CA GLY A 245 -4.40 4.74 17.54
C GLY A 245 -4.64 4.88 16.04
N LYS A 246 -4.00 4.05 15.19
CA LYS A 246 -4.08 4.20 13.72
C LYS A 246 -5.47 3.98 13.17
N ILE A 247 -6.23 3.06 13.76
CA ILE A 247 -7.62 2.82 13.33
C ILE A 247 -8.51 3.99 13.70
N ALA A 248 -8.31 4.57 14.89
CA ALA A 248 -9.04 5.77 15.31
C ALA A 248 -8.73 6.95 14.36
N LEU A 249 -7.45 7.17 14.04
CA LEU A 249 -7.04 8.19 13.07
C LEU A 249 -7.62 7.93 11.67
N THR A 250 -7.52 6.70 11.16
CA THR A 250 -8.05 6.32 9.83
C THR A 250 -9.57 6.55 9.75
N LYS A 251 -10.31 6.18 10.81
CA LYS A 251 -11.75 6.46 10.90
C LYS A 251 -12.02 7.97 10.93
N ALA A 252 -11.28 8.72 11.74
CA ALA A 252 -11.44 10.16 11.83
C ALA A 252 -11.22 10.84 10.47
N LEU A 253 -10.16 10.47 9.74
CA LEU A 253 -9.89 10.99 8.40
C LEU A 253 -11.02 10.68 7.42
N LEU A 254 -11.62 9.47 7.48
CA LEU A 254 -12.78 9.12 6.66
C LEU A 254 -14.01 9.96 7.01
N TRP A 255 -14.28 10.18 8.30
CA TRP A 255 -15.39 11.03 8.74
C TRP A 255 -15.20 12.49 8.34
N LEU A 256 -13.98 13.01 8.45
CA LEU A 256 -13.63 14.34 7.96
C LEU A 256 -13.82 14.47 6.45
N HIS A 257 -13.45 13.44 5.67
CA HIS A 257 -13.71 13.41 4.23
C HIS A 257 -15.21 13.45 3.90
N LEU A 258 -16.04 12.85 4.75
CA LEU A 258 -17.50 12.90 4.68
C LEU A 258 -18.12 14.21 5.17
N GLY A 259 -17.34 15.09 5.81
CA GLY A 259 -17.82 16.30 6.47
C GLY A 259 -18.51 16.05 7.81
N ASP A 260 -18.41 14.85 8.38
CA ASP A 260 -18.94 14.54 9.71
C ASP A 260 -17.86 14.74 10.78
N VAL A 261 -17.68 16.01 11.17
CA VAL A 261 -16.66 16.40 12.16
C VAL A 261 -16.97 15.82 13.55
N GLU A 262 -18.25 15.64 13.90
CA GLU A 262 -18.66 15.10 15.20
C GLU A 262 -18.25 13.62 15.37
N SER A 263 -18.45 12.82 14.31
CA SER A 263 -17.98 11.43 14.29
C SER A 263 -16.46 11.35 14.34
N ALA A 264 -15.75 12.29 13.70
CA ALA A 264 -14.28 12.39 13.80
C ALA A 264 -13.82 12.73 15.24
N ARG A 265 -14.45 13.71 15.91
CA ARG A 265 -14.18 14.03 17.32
C ARG A 265 -14.48 12.86 18.26
N SER A 266 -15.51 12.05 17.96
CA SER A 266 -15.79 10.81 18.69
C SER A 266 -14.65 9.79 18.57
N CYS A 267 -14.01 9.71 17.39
CA CYS A 267 -12.82 8.86 17.20
C CYS A 267 -11.62 9.36 18.01
N ALA A 268 -11.46 10.68 18.19
CA ALA A 268 -10.41 11.26 19.04
C ALA A 268 -10.53 10.78 20.49
N ARG A 269 -11.75 10.77 21.04
CA ARG A 269 -12.01 10.28 22.41
C ARG A 269 -11.65 8.80 22.59
N GLN A 270 -11.83 7.99 21.53
CA GLN A 270 -11.42 6.59 21.53
C GLN A 270 -9.89 6.44 21.41
N ALA A 271 -9.22 7.38 20.74
CA ALA A 271 -7.77 7.41 20.61
C ALA A 271 -7.08 7.84 21.92
N MET A 272 -7.69 8.73 22.72
CA MET A 272 -7.15 9.21 24.00
C MET A 272 -6.72 8.07 24.93
N GLU A 273 -7.48 6.97 24.96
CA GLU A 273 -7.17 5.81 25.80
C GLU A 273 -5.87 5.09 25.39
N ASN A 274 -5.41 5.30 24.15
CA ASN A 274 -4.26 4.63 23.56
C ASN A 274 -3.06 5.57 23.33
N ASP A 275 -3.28 6.78 22.78
CA ASP A 275 -2.24 7.74 22.43
C ASP A 275 -2.78 9.19 22.43
N GLU A 276 -2.30 10.01 23.37
CA GLU A 276 -2.66 11.43 23.52
C GLU A 276 -2.28 12.27 22.27
N ASN A 277 -1.18 11.94 21.60
CA ASN A 277 -0.78 12.67 20.40
C ASN A 277 -1.74 12.41 19.24
N VAL A 278 -2.27 11.19 19.12
CA VAL A 278 -3.26 10.83 18.09
C VAL A 278 -4.58 11.57 18.33
N GLU A 279 -5.01 11.69 19.59
CA GLU A 279 -6.18 12.50 19.95
C GLU A 279 -5.99 13.96 19.51
N LYS A 280 -4.90 14.60 19.94
CA LYS A 280 -4.59 16.00 19.60
C LYS A 280 -4.52 16.22 18.09
N LEU A 281 -3.92 15.28 17.36
CA LEU A 281 -3.86 15.31 15.90
C LEU A 281 -5.26 15.30 15.27
N ILE A 282 -6.14 14.39 15.71
CA ILE A 282 -7.52 14.31 15.20
C ILE A 282 -8.27 15.61 15.51
N LEU A 283 -8.14 16.14 16.73
CA LEU A 283 -8.81 17.38 17.12
C LEU A 283 -8.33 18.58 16.30
N ALA A 284 -7.02 18.72 16.08
CA ALA A 284 -6.48 19.80 15.25
C ALA A 284 -7.00 19.72 13.80
N LEU A 285 -7.15 18.52 13.24
CA LEU A 285 -7.78 18.33 11.92
C LEU A 285 -9.28 18.67 11.93
N CYS A 286 -10.01 18.36 13.01
CA CYS A 286 -11.41 18.74 13.17
C CYS A 286 -11.57 20.26 13.21
N ASP A 287 -10.70 20.96 13.94
CA ASP A 287 -10.73 22.42 14.04
C ASP A 287 -10.43 23.08 12.68
N MET A 288 -9.51 22.53 11.89
CA MET A 288 -9.31 22.95 10.50
C MET A 288 -10.56 22.73 9.64
N ALA A 289 -11.26 21.61 9.81
CA ALA A 289 -12.48 21.31 9.06
C ALA A 289 -13.63 22.26 9.41
N ASP A 290 -13.70 22.71 10.67
CA ASP A 290 -14.66 23.72 11.14
C ASP A 290 -14.25 25.17 10.79
N ALA A 291 -13.13 25.35 10.07
CA ALA A 291 -12.52 26.64 9.74
C ALA A 291 -12.04 27.46 10.95
N GLU A 292 -11.81 26.81 12.09
CA GLU A 292 -11.24 27.38 13.32
C GLU A 292 -9.71 27.34 13.27
N TYR A 293 -9.13 28.05 12.30
CA TYR A 293 -7.70 27.96 11.97
C TYR A 293 -6.78 28.52 13.05
N GLU A 294 -7.23 29.48 13.86
CA GLU A 294 -6.47 29.97 15.02
C GLU A 294 -6.30 28.87 16.07
N THR A 295 -7.38 28.19 16.44
CA THR A 295 -7.37 27.09 17.41
C THR A 295 -6.53 25.93 16.90
N ALA A 296 -6.71 25.55 15.63
CA ALA A 296 -5.90 24.52 14.99
C ALA A 296 -4.41 24.88 14.98
N LEU A 297 -4.06 26.15 14.71
CA LEU A 297 -2.67 26.61 14.69
C LEU A 297 -2.00 26.47 16.07
N GLU A 298 -2.72 26.77 17.15
CA GLU A 298 -2.22 26.56 18.51
C GLU A 298 -2.00 25.08 18.80
N ALA A 299 -2.96 24.22 18.44
CA ALA A 299 -2.84 22.77 18.59
C ALA A 299 -1.65 22.19 17.81
N TRP A 300 -1.42 22.63 16.57
CA TRP A 300 -0.28 22.18 15.77
C TRP A 300 1.08 22.63 16.35
N LYS A 301 1.14 23.82 16.95
CA LYS A 301 2.36 24.30 17.61
C LYS A 301 2.67 23.48 18.86
N GLU A 302 1.66 23.14 19.65
CA GLU A 302 1.82 22.25 20.80
C GLU A 302 2.27 20.86 20.36
N LEU A 303 1.61 20.29 19.33
CA LEU A 303 1.98 19.00 18.76
C LEU A 303 3.42 18.95 18.26
N LYS A 304 3.95 20.06 17.76
CA LYS A 304 5.34 20.14 17.30
C LYS A 304 6.36 19.94 18.43
N GLU A 305 5.99 20.18 19.67
CA GLU A 305 6.87 19.95 20.83
C GLU A 305 6.99 18.46 21.18
N SER A 306 5.96 17.65 20.88
CA SER A 306 5.92 16.22 21.16
C SER A 306 6.17 15.32 19.95
N LEU A 307 5.86 15.81 18.74
CA LEU A 307 5.99 15.11 17.47
C LEU A 307 6.83 15.92 16.48
N ASP A 308 8.02 15.39 16.16
CA ASP A 308 8.86 15.90 15.07
C ASP A 308 8.48 15.21 13.75
N ASP A 309 7.32 15.59 13.19
CA ASP A 309 6.78 15.04 11.93
C ASP A 309 6.54 16.16 10.90
N GLU A 310 6.90 15.89 9.64
CA GLU A 310 6.70 16.80 8.50
C GLU A 310 5.24 17.26 8.38
N MET A 311 4.29 16.36 8.67
CA MET A 311 2.84 16.61 8.59
C MET A 311 2.41 17.76 9.52
N VAL A 312 2.95 17.82 10.75
CA VAL A 312 2.65 18.88 11.71
C VAL A 312 3.09 20.23 11.15
N GLY A 313 4.30 20.30 10.59
CA GLY A 313 4.83 21.51 9.97
C GLY A 313 4.03 21.95 8.73
N VAL A 314 3.63 20.99 7.90
CA VAL A 314 2.81 21.27 6.71
C VAL A 314 1.43 21.81 7.11
N ASN A 315 0.73 21.17 8.05
CA ASN A 315 -0.59 21.62 8.50
C ASN A 315 -0.53 22.97 9.25
N THR A 316 0.55 23.23 10.00
CA THR A 316 0.84 24.56 10.58
C THR A 316 0.89 25.63 9.48
N ALA A 317 1.61 25.36 8.39
CA ALA A 317 1.73 26.30 7.28
C ALA A 317 0.41 26.49 6.52
N VAL A 318 -0.42 25.45 6.42
CA VAL A 318 -1.77 25.54 5.85
C VAL A 318 -2.68 26.41 6.72
N CYS A 319 -2.65 26.28 8.05
CA CYS A 319 -3.41 27.18 8.93
C CYS A 319 -2.97 28.64 8.75
N LEU A 320 -1.67 28.91 8.69
CA LEU A 320 -1.14 30.25 8.45
C LEU A 320 -1.58 30.82 7.08
N LEU A 321 -1.71 29.98 6.05
CA LEU A 321 -2.26 30.39 4.76
C LEU A 321 -3.69 30.93 4.90
N TYR A 322 -4.58 30.16 5.54
CA TYR A 322 -5.98 30.54 5.73
C TYR A 322 -6.16 31.78 6.61
N LEU A 323 -5.23 32.00 7.55
CA LEU A 323 -5.15 33.22 8.36
C LEU A 323 -4.55 34.43 7.62
N GLY A 324 -4.22 34.30 6.33
CA GLY A 324 -3.61 35.37 5.53
C GLY A 324 -2.12 35.63 5.84
N ARG A 325 -1.48 34.79 6.66
CA ARG A 325 -0.07 34.89 7.08
C ARG A 325 0.85 34.08 6.16
N ILE A 326 0.70 34.31 4.85
CA ILE A 326 1.31 33.49 3.79
C ILE A 326 2.85 33.47 3.90
N GLN A 327 3.49 34.59 4.24
CA GLN A 327 4.96 34.64 4.36
C GLN A 327 5.49 33.76 5.50
N GLU A 328 4.76 33.67 6.61
CA GLU A 328 5.14 32.81 7.73
C GLU A 328 4.95 31.33 7.38
N GLY A 329 3.82 30.98 6.76
CA GLY A 329 3.58 29.63 6.28
C GLY A 329 4.62 29.18 5.27
N ARG A 330 4.99 30.06 4.32
CA ARG A 330 6.08 29.83 3.37
C ARG A 330 7.42 29.56 4.08
N ALA A 331 7.79 30.39 5.06
CA ALA A 331 9.06 30.23 5.77
C ALA A 331 9.14 28.89 6.52
N ILE A 332 8.02 28.41 7.07
CA ILE A 332 7.95 27.08 7.70
C ILE A 332 8.20 25.98 6.67
N LEU A 333 7.53 26.02 5.52
CA LEU A 333 7.72 24.99 4.47
C LEU A 333 9.13 25.02 3.88
N GLU A 334 9.70 26.20 3.64
CA GLU A 334 11.10 26.35 3.23
C GLU A 334 12.06 25.75 4.28
N GLY A 335 11.79 25.99 5.57
CA GLY A 335 12.55 25.42 6.68
C GLY A 335 12.48 23.90 6.78
N LEU A 336 11.33 23.28 6.48
CA LEU A 336 11.21 21.81 6.42
C LEU A 336 12.03 21.21 5.29
N VAL A 337 12.06 21.88 4.12
CA VAL A 337 12.93 21.45 3.02
C VAL A 337 14.41 21.61 3.39
N GLU A 338 14.73 22.66 4.14
CA GLU A 338 16.09 22.90 4.66
C GLU A 338 16.56 21.83 5.65
N SER A 339 15.65 21.24 6.42
CA SER A 339 15.95 20.10 7.29
C SER A 339 16.04 18.76 6.55
N GLY A 340 15.92 18.76 5.21
CA GLY A 340 16.07 17.58 4.36
C GLY A 340 14.77 16.84 4.04
N LEU A 341 13.61 17.38 4.45
CA LEU A 341 12.30 16.79 4.16
C LEU A 341 11.84 17.16 2.74
N SER A 342 11.14 16.25 2.07
CA SER A 342 10.83 16.42 0.64
C SER A 342 9.64 15.58 0.16
N SER A 343 8.62 15.39 1.00
CA SER A 343 7.42 14.67 0.55
C SER A 343 6.71 15.43 -0.58
N HIS A 344 5.89 14.69 -1.35
CA HIS A 344 5.01 15.26 -2.36
C HIS A 344 4.18 16.42 -1.80
N THR A 345 3.53 16.22 -0.65
CA THR A 345 2.65 17.20 -0.02
C THR A 345 3.40 18.48 0.35
N LEU A 346 4.59 18.36 0.94
CA LEU A 346 5.43 19.50 1.30
C LEU A 346 5.83 20.32 0.05
N LEU A 347 6.37 19.64 -0.96
CA LEU A 347 6.86 20.30 -2.18
C LEU A 347 5.72 20.94 -2.98
N PHE A 348 4.57 20.28 -3.05
CA PHE A 348 3.39 20.77 -3.74
C PHE A 348 2.81 22.00 -3.02
N ASN A 349 2.72 21.96 -1.70
CA ASN A 349 2.21 23.08 -0.90
C ASN A 349 3.18 24.28 -0.94
N LEU A 350 4.49 24.06 -0.89
CA LEU A 350 5.47 25.13 -1.04
C LEU A 350 5.44 25.74 -2.45
N SER A 351 5.29 24.90 -3.48
CA SER A 351 5.11 25.36 -4.86
C SER A 351 3.84 26.21 -5.02
N THR A 352 2.76 25.86 -4.30
CA THR A 352 1.52 26.65 -4.23
C THR A 352 1.75 27.99 -3.53
N MET A 353 2.49 28.01 -2.41
CA MET A 353 2.85 29.26 -1.72
C MET A 353 3.63 30.21 -2.63
N TYR A 354 4.55 29.69 -3.46
CA TYR A 354 5.27 30.51 -4.44
C TYR A 354 4.35 31.12 -5.48
N GLU A 355 3.39 30.36 -6.01
CA GLU A 355 2.37 30.85 -6.97
C GLU A 355 1.54 31.99 -6.37
N LEU A 356 1.16 31.88 -5.10
CA LEU A 356 0.35 32.89 -4.41
C LEU A 356 1.15 34.15 -4.03
N CYS A 357 2.46 34.01 -3.79
CA CYS A 357 3.30 35.10 -3.30
C CYS A 357 3.92 35.95 -4.42
N THR A 358 4.12 35.41 -5.62
CA THR A 358 4.89 36.13 -6.66
C THR A 358 4.69 35.63 -8.09
N GLU A 359 4.65 36.57 -9.04
CA GLU A 359 4.71 36.30 -10.49
C GLU A 359 6.01 35.59 -10.93
N ARG A 360 7.07 35.63 -10.11
CA ARG A 360 8.35 34.95 -10.39
C ARG A 360 8.40 33.53 -9.86
N HIS A 361 7.24 32.93 -9.54
CA HIS A 361 7.12 31.60 -8.94
C HIS A 361 7.86 30.50 -9.72
N LYS A 362 7.90 30.56 -11.06
CA LYS A 362 8.62 29.59 -11.90
C LYS A 362 10.10 29.47 -11.52
N ASN A 363 10.77 30.58 -11.29
CA ASN A 363 12.19 30.58 -10.91
C ASN A 363 12.39 30.01 -9.50
N LEU A 364 11.45 30.25 -8.58
CA LEU A 364 11.52 29.69 -7.22
C LEU A 364 11.31 28.17 -7.23
N LYS A 365 10.35 27.68 -8.02
CA LYS A 365 10.13 26.23 -8.22
C LYS A 365 11.36 25.55 -8.81
N LEU A 366 11.99 26.14 -9.83
CA LEU A 366 13.22 25.58 -10.41
C LEU A 366 14.36 25.52 -9.39
N LYS A 367 14.59 26.59 -8.63
CA LYS A 367 15.57 26.58 -7.52
C LYS A 367 15.23 25.55 -6.44
N LEU A 368 13.94 25.35 -6.17
CA LEU A 368 13.50 24.30 -5.24
C LEU A 368 13.85 22.91 -5.78
N THR A 369 13.68 22.64 -7.09
CA THR A 369 14.12 21.36 -7.69
C THR A 369 15.62 21.15 -7.55
N GLU A 370 16.44 22.18 -7.79
CA GLU A 370 17.89 22.13 -7.63
C GLU A 370 18.28 21.86 -6.18
N ARG A 371 17.60 22.50 -5.22
CA ARG A 371 17.84 22.31 -3.79
C ARG A 371 17.51 20.89 -3.35
N VAL A 372 16.35 20.35 -3.74
CA VAL A 372 15.92 19.00 -3.35
C VAL A 372 16.79 17.94 -4.01
N ALA A 373 17.14 18.08 -5.29
CA ALA A 373 18.14 17.22 -5.94
C ALA A 373 19.53 17.35 -5.27
N GLY A 374 19.78 18.47 -4.58
CA GLY A 374 20.93 18.76 -3.75
C GLY A 374 21.05 17.90 -2.47
N LEU A 375 19.94 17.36 -1.96
CA LEU A 375 19.89 16.56 -0.74
C LEU A 375 20.58 15.19 -0.90
N GLU A 376 20.93 14.59 0.23
CA GLU A 376 21.42 13.21 0.29
C GLU A 376 20.28 12.22 -0.02
N ALA A 377 20.64 11.10 -0.64
CA ALA A 377 19.69 10.04 -0.93
C ALA A 377 19.25 9.36 0.37
N SER A 378 17.96 9.03 0.45
CA SER A 378 17.36 8.39 1.63
C SER A 378 16.34 7.35 1.21
N THR A 379 15.94 6.49 2.16
CA THR A 379 14.91 5.47 1.95
C THR A 379 13.54 6.04 1.58
N ALA A 380 13.32 7.36 1.74
CA ALA A 380 12.08 8.05 1.37
C ALA A 380 11.97 8.37 -0.13
N GLY A 381 12.98 7.99 -0.93
CA GLY A 381 13.02 8.22 -2.37
C GLY A 381 13.71 9.53 -2.71
N TRP A 382 14.86 9.41 -3.38
CA TRP A 382 15.67 10.57 -3.76
C TRP A 382 15.10 11.31 -4.98
N GLU A 383 14.73 10.58 -6.03
CA GLU A 383 14.19 11.18 -7.26
C GLU A 383 12.76 11.69 -7.02
N LYS A 384 12.50 12.93 -7.42
CA LYS A 384 11.16 13.54 -7.44
C LYS A 384 10.71 13.81 -8.87
N THR A 385 9.40 13.99 -9.05
CA THR A 385 8.73 14.19 -10.34
C THR A 385 8.33 15.65 -10.54
N ASN A 386 7.95 16.02 -11.76
CA ASN A 386 7.46 17.36 -12.08
C ASN A 386 6.16 17.70 -11.31
N SER A 387 5.33 16.70 -10.99
CA SER A 387 4.07 16.91 -10.27
C SER A 387 4.31 17.41 -8.84
N ASP A 388 5.38 16.93 -8.17
CA ASP A 388 5.79 17.39 -6.83
C ASP A 388 6.04 18.90 -6.77
N PHE A 389 6.46 19.52 -7.87
CA PHE A 389 6.79 20.95 -7.95
C PHE A 389 5.78 21.78 -8.74
N LYS A 390 4.66 21.17 -9.17
CA LYS A 390 3.70 21.78 -10.11
C LYS A 390 4.39 22.38 -11.35
N LEU A 391 5.23 21.60 -12.03
CA LEU A 391 5.98 22.00 -13.23
C LEU A 391 5.40 21.48 -14.53
#